data_AF-A0A1S6ESM0-F1
#
_entry.id   AF-A0A1S6ESM0-F1
#
_cell.length_a   1.000
_cell.length_b   1.000
_cell.length_c   1.000
_cell.angle_alpha   90.00
_cell.angle_beta   90.00
_cell.angle_gamma   90.00
#
_symmetry.space_group_name_H-M   'P 1'
#
loop_
_entity.id
_entity.type
_entity.pdbx_description
1 polymer ?
#
loop_
_entity_poly.entity_id
_entity_poly.type
_entity_poly.pdbx_seq_one_letter_code
_entity_poly.pdbx_strand_id
1 'polypeptide(L)'
;MMQGWEERFAQALEARAVHKSYALAVELGVDESAISRWRRGRSISLDNAVNLSRALDVSLDWLLTGRGHIDGHRDDDTPVSRGIRELLSELPEHVALEAIAALLGLVRLIQAGKTRY
;
A
#
# COMPACT_ATOMS: atom_id res chain seq x y z
N MET A 1 -14.72 4.45 -11.06
CA MET A 1 -15.39 3.23 -10.55
C MET A 1 -14.44 2.63 -9.53
N MET A 2 -14.88 2.36 -8.30
CA MET A 2 -14.02 1.79 -7.26
C MET A 2 -13.80 0.31 -7.60
N GLN A 3 -12.55 -0.14 -7.75
CA GLN A 3 -12.26 -1.51 -8.18
C GLN A 3 -12.88 -2.53 -7.21
N GLY A 4 -13.27 -3.70 -7.71
CA GLY A 4 -13.75 -4.81 -6.88
C GLY A 4 -12.59 -5.60 -6.25
N TRP A 5 -12.88 -6.45 -5.25
CA TRP A 5 -11.87 -7.38 -4.71
C TRP A 5 -11.26 -8.26 -5.81
N GLU A 6 -12.07 -8.79 -6.71
CA GLU A 6 -11.61 -9.68 -7.79
C GLU A 6 -10.59 -8.99 -8.70
N GLU A 7 -10.84 -7.73 -9.03
CA GLU A 7 -9.95 -6.91 -9.87
C GLU A 7 -8.63 -6.63 -9.14
N ARG A 8 -8.67 -6.24 -7.86
CA ARG A 8 -7.45 -6.02 -7.06
C ARG A 8 -6.66 -7.29 -6.85
N PHE A 9 -7.33 -8.41 -6.62
CA PHE A 9 -6.68 -9.71 -6.45
C PHE A 9 -5.99 -10.13 -7.76
N ALA A 10 -6.67 -9.98 -8.90
CA ALA A 10 -6.07 -10.24 -10.21
C ALA A 10 -4.86 -9.34 -10.47
N GLN A 11 -5.00 -8.04 -10.20
CA GLN A 11 -3.93 -7.05 -10.33
C GLN A 11 -2.73 -7.38 -9.42
N ALA A 12 -2.96 -7.82 -8.19
CA ALA A 12 -1.89 -8.21 -7.27
C ALA A 12 -1.11 -9.42 -7.79
N LEU A 13 -1.79 -10.43 -8.32
CA LEU A 13 -1.15 -11.60 -8.92
C LEU A 13 -0.33 -11.23 -10.16
N GLU A 14 -0.89 -10.40 -11.03
CA GLU A 14 -0.22 -9.94 -12.24
C GLU A 14 1.02 -9.11 -11.92
N ALA A 15 0.91 -8.16 -10.98
CA ALA A 15 2.01 -7.31 -10.52
C ALA A 15 3.16 -8.09 -9.88
N ARG A 16 2.97 -9.37 -9.56
CA ARG A 16 3.96 -10.27 -8.95
C ARG A 16 4.29 -11.49 -9.79
N ALA A 17 3.81 -11.54 -11.04
CA ALA A 17 3.99 -12.67 -11.96
C ALA A 17 3.58 -14.02 -11.34
N VAL A 18 2.55 -14.03 -10.50
CA VAL A 18 2.03 -15.25 -9.87
C VAL A 18 1.05 -15.92 -10.82
N HIS A 19 1.55 -16.87 -11.61
CA HIS A 19 0.76 -17.58 -12.62
C HIS A 19 0.16 -18.90 -12.13
N LYS A 20 0.66 -19.47 -11.03
CA LYS A 20 0.26 -20.81 -10.53
C LYS A 20 -0.40 -20.72 -9.16
N SER A 21 -1.71 -20.97 -9.10
CA SER A 21 -2.50 -20.97 -7.85
C SER A 21 -1.96 -21.98 -6.83
N TYR A 22 -1.54 -23.16 -7.27
CA TYR A 22 -0.97 -24.18 -6.40
C TYR A 22 0.30 -23.70 -5.67
N ALA A 23 1.21 -23.01 -6.35
CA ALA A 23 2.44 -22.51 -5.74
C ALA A 23 2.13 -21.49 -4.63
N LEU A 24 1.20 -20.57 -4.91
CA LEU A 24 0.72 -19.60 -3.92
C LEU A 24 0.01 -20.28 -2.74
N ALA A 25 -0.76 -21.33 -2.99
CA ALA A 25 -1.43 -22.10 -1.94
C ALA A 25 -0.43 -22.76 -0.99
N VAL A 26 0.63 -23.37 -1.54
CA VAL A 26 1.72 -23.97 -0.76
C VAL A 26 2.45 -22.91 0.07
N GLU A 27 2.78 -21.76 -0.52
CA GLU A 27 3.43 -20.65 0.19
C GLU A 27 2.59 -20.12 1.34
N LEU A 28 1.27 -20.03 1.16
CA LEU A 28 0.33 -19.55 2.17
C LEU A 28 -0.10 -20.63 3.18
N GLY A 29 0.31 -21.89 2.99
CA GLY A 29 -0.11 -23.01 3.84
C GLY A 29 -1.61 -23.31 3.78
N VAL A 30 -2.25 -23.07 2.63
CA VAL A 30 -3.70 -23.28 2.41
C VAL A 30 -3.95 -24.28 1.28
N ASP A 31 -5.18 -24.79 1.23
CA ASP A 31 -5.63 -25.62 0.11
C ASP A 31 -5.86 -24.77 -1.17
N GLU A 32 -5.62 -25.33 -2.34
CA GLU A 32 -5.80 -24.62 -3.62
C GLU A 32 -7.25 -24.14 -3.83
N SER A 33 -8.25 -24.84 -3.26
CA SER A 33 -9.63 -24.39 -3.27
C SER A 33 -9.84 -23.06 -2.53
N ALA A 34 -8.97 -22.71 -1.58
CA ALA A 34 -9.00 -21.41 -0.91
C ALA A 34 -8.66 -20.28 -1.89
N ILE A 35 -7.58 -20.43 -2.65
CA ILE A 35 -7.20 -19.46 -3.69
C ILE A 35 -8.33 -19.31 -4.72
N SER A 36 -8.93 -20.43 -5.13
CA SER A 36 -10.06 -20.45 -6.06
C SER A 36 -11.28 -19.71 -5.50
N ARG A 37 -11.60 -19.86 -4.22
CA ARG A 37 -12.69 -19.13 -3.56
C ARG A 37 -12.40 -17.64 -3.49
N TRP A 38 -11.19 -17.26 -3.09
CA TRP A 38 -10.79 -15.85 -2.98
C TRP A 38 -10.87 -15.15 -4.33
N ARG A 39 -10.43 -15.77 -5.43
CA ARG A 39 -10.56 -15.18 -6.78
C ARG A 39 -12.00 -14.82 -7.17
N ARG A 40 -13.00 -15.51 -6.61
CA ARG A 40 -14.43 -15.28 -6.87
C ARG A 40 -15.10 -14.35 -5.84
N GLY A 41 -14.32 -13.53 -5.15
CA GLY A 41 -14.86 -12.57 -4.18
C GLY A 41 -15.46 -13.18 -2.92
N ARG A 42 -15.21 -14.46 -2.62
CA ARG A 42 -15.69 -15.09 -1.37
C ARG A 42 -14.82 -14.68 -0.19
N SER A 43 -15.39 -14.80 1.02
CA SER A 43 -14.74 -14.37 2.26
C SER A 43 -13.35 -15.00 2.46
N ILE A 44 -12.42 -14.12 2.83
CA ILE A 44 -11.07 -14.43 3.31
C ILE A 44 -11.01 -14.04 4.79
N SER A 45 -10.34 -14.83 5.63
CA SER A 45 -10.07 -14.40 7.01
C SER A 45 -9.02 -13.30 7.04
N LEU A 46 -9.00 -12.49 8.10
CA LEU A 46 -7.98 -11.44 8.25
C LEU A 46 -6.56 -12.03 8.23
N ASP A 47 -6.33 -13.14 8.93
CA ASP A 47 -5.01 -13.79 8.96
C ASP A 47 -4.55 -14.22 7.55
N ASN A 48 -5.46 -14.79 6.75
CA ASN A 48 -5.15 -15.17 5.37
C ASN A 48 -4.93 -13.93 4.49
N ALA A 49 -5.67 -12.85 4.69
CA ALA A 49 -5.45 -11.60 3.98
C ALA A 49 -4.08 -10.99 4.31
N VAL A 50 -3.67 -11.02 5.58
CA VAL A 50 -2.35 -10.59 6.03
C VAL A 50 -1.26 -11.46 5.38
N ASN A 51 -1.38 -12.78 5.45
CA ASN A 51 -0.41 -13.69 4.85
C ASN A 51 -0.31 -13.52 3.34
N LEU A 52 -1.45 -13.38 2.67
CA LEU A 52 -1.53 -13.08 1.24
C LEU A 52 -0.84 -11.76 0.88
N SER A 53 -1.10 -10.69 1.64
CA SER A 53 -0.47 -9.39 1.41
C SER A 53 1.05 -9.45 1.56
N ARG A 54 1.56 -10.26 2.49
CA ARG A 54 3.00 -10.48 2.69
C ARG A 54 3.61 -11.32 1.56
N ALA A 55 2.98 -12.44 1.20
CA ALA A 55 3.46 -13.32 0.13
C ALA A 55 3.52 -12.59 -1.22
N LEU A 56 2.50 -11.78 -1.51
CA LEU A 56 2.47 -10.94 -2.71
C LEU A 56 3.25 -9.63 -2.55
N ASP A 57 3.80 -9.33 -1.37
CA ASP A 57 4.46 -8.06 -1.08
C ASP A 57 3.63 -6.84 -1.54
N VAL A 58 2.36 -6.76 -1.12
CA VAL A 58 1.41 -5.68 -1.45
C VAL A 58 0.80 -5.08 -0.19
N SER A 59 0.30 -3.85 -0.30
CA SER A 59 -0.44 -3.17 0.77
C SER A 59 -1.74 -3.91 1.10
N LEU A 60 -1.88 -4.31 2.37
CA LEU A 60 -3.10 -4.91 2.90
C LEU A 60 -4.30 -3.95 2.80
N ASP A 61 -4.07 -2.66 3.09
CA ASP A 61 -5.11 -1.63 3.02
C ASP A 61 -5.64 -1.48 1.59
N TRP A 62 -4.72 -1.42 0.62
CA TRP A 62 -5.08 -1.39 -0.79
C TRP A 62 -5.81 -2.66 -1.21
N LEU A 63 -5.31 -3.84 -0.85
CA LEU A 63 -5.90 -5.12 -1.24
C LEU A 63 -7.35 -5.25 -0.74
N LEU A 64 -7.63 -4.85 0.50
CA LEU A 64 -8.97 -4.99 1.10
C LEU A 64 -9.91 -3.85 0.70
N THR A 65 -9.45 -2.61 0.73
CA THR A 65 -10.32 -1.42 0.62
C THR A 65 -10.24 -0.72 -0.73
N GLY A 66 -9.18 -0.95 -1.50
CA GLY A 66 -8.87 -0.22 -2.73
C GLY A 66 -8.37 1.21 -2.50
N ARG A 67 -8.04 1.59 -1.26
CA ARG A 67 -7.42 2.88 -0.94
C ARG A 67 -5.90 2.82 -1.10
N GLY A 68 -5.27 3.96 -1.34
CA GLY A 68 -3.82 4.04 -1.53
C GLY A 68 -3.35 3.36 -2.83
N HIS A 69 -2.15 2.79 -2.80
CA HIS A 69 -1.56 2.07 -3.94
C HIS A 69 -1.10 0.67 -3.53
N ILE A 70 -0.93 -0.20 -4.54
CA ILE A 70 -0.54 -1.61 -4.38
C ILE A 70 0.76 -1.81 -3.58
N ASP A 71 1.72 -0.90 -3.73
CA ASP A 71 3.00 -0.90 -3.01
C ASP A 71 3.01 0.00 -1.77
N GLY A 72 1.84 0.42 -1.26
CA GLY A 72 1.70 1.44 -0.21
C GLY A 72 2.46 1.16 1.08
N HIS A 73 2.67 -0.12 1.38
CA HIS A 73 3.43 -0.56 2.54
C HIS A 73 4.93 -0.26 2.41
N ARG A 74 5.47 -0.07 1.20
CA ARG A 74 6.88 0.26 0.98
C ARG A 74 7.19 1.73 1.27
N ASP A 75 6.20 2.59 1.06
CA ASP A 75 6.36 4.03 1.31
C ASP A 75 6.52 4.30 2.81
N ASP A 76 5.91 3.49 3.68
CA ASP A 76 6.01 3.63 5.13
C ASP A 76 7.44 3.43 5.67
N ASP A 77 8.28 2.67 4.98
CA ASP A 77 9.63 2.33 5.44
C ASP A 77 10.75 3.24 4.92
N THR A 78 10.44 4.24 4.09
CA THR A 78 11.47 5.16 3.59
C THR A 78 11.98 6.09 4.70
N PRO A 79 13.27 6.49 4.66
CA PRO A 79 13.80 7.48 5.61
C PRO A 79 13.01 8.80 5.60
N VAL A 80 12.50 9.19 4.42
CA VAL A 80 11.68 10.40 4.25
C VAL A 80 10.35 10.24 4.98
N SER A 81 9.62 9.14 4.76
CA SER A 81 8.34 8.88 5.41
C SER A 81 8.48 8.77 6.92
N ARG A 82 9.57 8.17 7.40
CA ARG A 82 9.90 8.13 8.84
C ARG A 82 10.11 9.52 9.40
N GLY A 83 10.92 10.35 8.73
CA GLY A 83 11.18 11.73 9.14
C GLY A 83 9.92 12.61 9.10
N ILE A 84 9.04 12.42 8.11
CA ILE A 84 7.74 13.09 8.05
C ILE A 84 6.86 12.64 9.22
N ARG A 85 6.79 11.34 9.51
CA ARG A 85 5.99 10.81 10.62
C ARG A 85 6.44 11.35 11.97
N GLU A 86 7.76 11.40 12.19
CA GLU A 86 8.37 11.99 13.39
C GLU A 86 8.10 13.49 13.50
N LEU A 87 8.24 14.23 12.40
CA LEU A 87 7.89 15.65 12.35
C LEU A 87 6.41 15.89 12.68
N LEU A 88 5.51 15.06 12.12
CA LEU A 88 4.08 15.19 12.32
C LEU A 88 3.63 14.78 13.72
N SER A 89 4.30 13.84 14.40
CA SER A 89 3.94 13.46 15.78
C SER A 89 4.18 14.58 16.79
N GLU A 90 5.15 15.45 16.52
CA GLU A 90 5.47 16.61 17.36
C GLU A 90 4.60 17.84 17.02
N LEU A 91 3.76 17.75 15.99
CA LEU A 91 3.04 18.87 15.42
C LEU A 91 1.60 18.89 15.96
N PRO A 92 1.21 19.90 16.77
CA PRO A 92 -0.15 19.99 17.26
C PRO A 92 -1.15 20.13 16.10
N GLU A 93 -2.25 19.36 16.14
CA GLU A 93 -3.22 19.29 15.04
C GLU A 93 -3.76 20.66 14.62
N HIS A 94 -3.95 21.58 15.58
CA HIS A 94 -4.45 22.92 15.34
C HIS A 94 -3.50 23.82 14.54
N VAL A 95 -2.20 23.52 14.51
CA VAL A 95 -1.21 24.25 13.67
C VAL A 95 -0.81 23.49 12.41
N ALA A 96 -1.37 22.29 12.18
CA ALA A 96 -0.97 21.44 11.06
C ALA A 96 -1.13 22.14 9.70
N LEU A 97 -2.24 22.86 9.49
CA LEU A 97 -2.50 23.56 8.23
C LEU A 97 -1.48 24.68 7.97
N GLU A 98 -1.13 25.46 8.98
CA GLU A 98 -0.14 26.54 8.86
C GLU A 98 1.26 25.98 8.62
N ALA A 99 1.65 24.93 9.34
CA ALA A 99 2.92 24.25 9.17
C ALA A 99 3.05 23.62 7.77
N ILE A 100 2.00 22.96 7.26
CA ILE A 100 1.97 22.43 5.89
C ILE A 100 2.16 23.54 4.87
N ALA A 101 1.45 24.68 5.03
CA ALA A 101 1.58 25.81 4.11
C ALA A 101 3.01 26.39 4.11
N ALA A 102 3.63 26.53 5.29
CA ALA A 102 5.01 27.00 5.43
C ALA A 102 6.00 26.04 4.76
N LEU A 103 5.88 24.74 5.00
CA LEU A 103 6.72 23.70 4.39
C LEU A 103 6.60 23.70 2.86
N LEU A 104 5.39 23.82 2.32
CA LEU A 104 5.17 23.93 0.87
C LEU A 104 5.82 25.20 0.30
N GLY A 105 5.80 26.31 1.04
CA GLY A 105 6.53 27.53 0.68
C GLY A 105 8.03 27.30 0.57
N LEU A 106 8.64 26.65 1.56
CA LEU A 106 10.07 26.32 1.56
C LEU A 106 10.46 25.40 0.40
N VAL A 107 9.66 24.37 0.12
CA VAL A 107 9.90 23.46 -1.01
C VAL A 107 9.93 24.23 -2.33
N ARG A 108 8.97 25.14 -2.55
CA ARG A 108 8.92 25.98 -3.75
C ARG A 108 10.15 26.89 -3.88
N LEU A 109 10.63 27.45 -2.77
CA LEU A 109 11.86 28.27 -2.76
C LEU A 109 13.10 27.46 -3.14
N ILE A 110 13.26 26.26 -2.58
CA ILE A 110 14.38 25.36 -2.90
C ILE A 110 14.35 24.95 -4.38
N GLN A 111 13.17 24.64 -4.91
CA GLN A 111 13.00 24.28 -6.32
C GLN A 111 13.33 25.46 -7.25
N ALA A 112 12.85 26.67 -6.94
CA ALA A 112 13.14 27.87 -7.71
C ALA A 112 14.64 28.24 -7.70
N GLY A 113 15.35 27.93 -6.62
CA GLY A 113 16.81 28.10 -6.52
C GLY A 113 17.60 27.11 -7.38
N LYS A 114 17.10 25.88 -7.57
CA LYS A 114 17.75 24.85 -8.40
C LYS A 114 17.62 25.10 -9.91
N THR A 115 16.57 25.80 -10.36
CA THR A 115 16.34 26.09 -11.80
C THR A 115 17.25 27.21 -12.35
N ARG A 116 18.05 27.87 -11.49
CA ARG A 116 18.91 29.00 -11.87
C ARG A 116 20.37 28.61 -12.19
N TYR A 117 20.70 27.31 -12.23
CA TYR A 117 22.01 26.79 -12.61
C TYR A 117 21.90 25.76 -13.73
#